data_AF-A0A813UER7-F1
#
_entry.id   AF-A0A813UER7-F1
#
_cell.length_a   1.000
_cell.length_b   1.000
_cell.length_c   1.000
_cell.angle_alpha   90.00
_cell.angle_beta   90.00
_cell.angle_gamma   90.00
#
_symmetry.space_group_name_H-M   'P 1'
#
loop_
_entity.id
_entity.type
_entity.pdbx_description
1 polymer ?
#
loop_
_entity_poly.entity_id
_entity_poly.type
_entity_poly.pdbx_seq_one_letter_code
_entity_poly.pdbx_strand_id
1 'polypeptide(L)'
;MEQELPLQSDSNTKTNRETNHVMLSHPWIRLLLIGTTVKSILGLIILFLLLIVSIVVLAVGCLFRQSQHCLIEPRLSLFLIIAGIGSIEWIILSIILSTITIVLPYIRSFFLAVFIIFIASIILIINLFLFIWVICGSVWTLQVLDTVQYKTPDKNTYCQRTLHHFTLGYLILTYVLTALQCWYRLCTIVFCSVK
;
A
#
# COMPACT_ATOMS: atom_id res chain seq x y z
N MET A 1 -60.32 31.80 36.45
CA MET A 1 -59.29 32.40 35.57
C MET A 1 -58.24 31.33 35.35
N GLU A 2 -58.48 30.47 34.37
CA GLU A 2 -57.50 29.50 33.88
C GLU A 2 -56.67 30.20 32.79
N GLN A 3 -55.36 30.19 32.97
CA GLN A 3 -54.40 30.82 32.09
C GLN A 3 -53.82 29.73 31.19
N GLU A 4 -54.33 29.63 29.97
CA GLU A 4 -53.85 28.68 28.97
C GLU A 4 -52.43 29.07 28.51
N LEU A 5 -51.50 28.11 28.62
CA LEU A 5 -50.11 28.22 28.22
C LEU A 5 -49.99 27.78 26.75
N PRO A 6 -49.49 28.61 25.82
CA PRO A 6 -49.39 28.22 24.42
C PRO A 6 -48.22 27.25 24.20
N LEU A 7 -48.54 26.08 23.67
CA LEU A 7 -47.60 25.05 23.24
C LEU A 7 -46.90 25.52 21.95
N GLN A 8 -45.63 25.94 22.08
CA GLN A 8 -44.83 26.44 20.97
C GLN A 8 -44.31 25.27 20.11
N SER A 9 -44.78 25.21 18.87
CA SER A 9 -44.53 24.15 17.89
C SER A 9 -43.07 24.10 17.41
N ASP A 10 -42.35 23.06 17.84
CA ASP A 10 -41.06 22.62 17.29
C ASP A 10 -41.16 22.25 15.80
N SER A 11 -40.85 23.19 14.90
CA SER A 11 -40.85 22.97 13.44
C SER A 11 -39.48 23.14 12.76
N ASN A 12 -38.42 23.46 13.50
CA ASN A 12 -37.10 23.77 12.91
C ASN A 12 -36.09 22.61 12.90
N THR A 13 -36.47 21.40 13.33
CA THR A 13 -35.50 20.28 13.49
C THR A 13 -35.41 19.35 12.28
N LYS A 14 -36.14 19.60 11.18
CA LYS A 14 -36.17 18.71 10.00
C LYS A 14 -35.14 19.01 8.92
N THR A 15 -34.63 20.24 8.82
CA THR A 15 -33.80 20.65 7.66
C THR A 15 -32.32 20.25 7.75
N ASN A 16 -31.82 19.85 8.93
CA ASN A 16 -30.41 19.47 9.12
C ASN A 16 -30.11 17.96 8.94
N ARG A 17 -31.12 17.12 8.66
CA ARG A 17 -30.91 15.69 8.39
C ARG A 17 -30.65 15.37 6.91
N GLU A 18 -31.12 16.20 5.97
CA GLU A 18 -30.97 15.90 4.54
C GLU A 18 -29.58 16.24 3.96
N THR A 19 -28.93 17.30 4.42
CA THR A 19 -27.58 17.67 3.93
C THR A 19 -26.50 16.66 4.32
N ASN A 20 -26.78 15.84 5.32
CA ASN A 20 -25.87 14.82 5.82
C ASN A 20 -25.86 13.52 5.00
N HIS A 21 -26.83 13.31 4.12
CA HIS A 21 -26.86 12.16 3.19
C HIS A 21 -26.11 12.44 1.87
N VAL A 22 -25.97 13.71 1.47
CA VAL A 22 -25.43 14.08 0.16
C VAL A 22 -23.91 13.90 0.09
N MET A 23 -23.18 14.20 1.18
CA MET A 23 -21.71 14.17 1.16
C MET A 23 -21.10 12.75 1.17
N LEU A 24 -21.87 11.73 1.56
CA LEU A 24 -21.45 10.32 1.55
C LEU A 24 -22.01 9.51 0.36
N SER A 25 -22.61 10.21 -0.61
CA SER A 25 -23.21 9.61 -1.81
C SER A 25 -22.25 9.57 -3.00
N HIS A 26 -21.04 10.15 -2.89
CA HIS A 26 -20.13 10.14 -4.03
C HIS A 26 -19.60 8.69 -4.25
N PRO A 27 -19.94 8.04 -5.38
CA PRO A 27 -19.63 6.62 -5.61
C PRO A 27 -18.13 6.34 -5.57
N TRP A 28 -17.31 7.34 -5.91
CA TRP A 28 -15.85 7.30 -5.84
C TRP A 28 -15.31 7.09 -4.42
N ILE A 29 -15.94 7.67 -3.39
CA ILE A 29 -15.51 7.49 -1.99
C ILE A 29 -15.85 6.08 -1.51
N ARG A 30 -17.03 5.55 -1.88
CA ARG A 30 -17.39 4.16 -1.62
C ARG A 30 -16.46 3.18 -2.32
N LEU A 31 -16.04 3.47 -3.55
CA LEU A 31 -15.10 2.64 -4.30
C LEU A 31 -13.69 2.66 -3.71
N LEU A 32 -13.22 3.84 -3.25
CA LEU A 32 -11.97 3.99 -2.50
C LEU A 32 -12.00 3.22 -1.18
N LEU A 33 -13.14 3.24 -0.46
CA LEU A 33 -13.33 2.48 0.78
C LEU A 33 -13.42 0.97 0.52
N ILE A 34 -14.17 0.51 -0.47
CA ILE A 34 -14.29 -0.92 -0.81
C ILE A 34 -12.96 -1.49 -1.30
N GLY A 35 -12.14 -0.69 -2.00
CA GLY A 35 -10.79 -1.06 -2.40
C GLY A 35 -9.77 -1.12 -1.26
N THR A 36 -10.07 -0.52 -0.10
CA THR A 36 -9.15 -0.43 1.06
C THR A 36 -9.65 -1.16 2.30
N THR A 37 -10.88 -1.66 2.32
CA THR A 37 -11.40 -2.39 3.48
C THR A 37 -10.76 -3.77 3.59
N VAL A 38 -9.68 -3.83 4.35
CA VAL A 38 -9.15 -4.99 5.07
C VAL A 38 -10.18 -5.47 6.13
N LYS A 39 -11.45 -5.64 5.75
CA LYS A 39 -12.50 -6.17 6.65
C LYS A 39 -12.54 -7.70 6.65
N SER A 40 -11.82 -8.33 5.74
CA SER A 40 -11.70 -9.77 5.68
C SER A 40 -10.44 -10.22 6.41
N ILE A 41 -10.57 -11.23 7.27
CA ILE A 41 -9.45 -11.95 7.92
C ILE A 41 -8.37 -12.31 6.88
N LEU A 42 -8.80 -12.64 5.66
CA LEU A 42 -7.92 -12.92 4.53
C LEU A 42 -7.00 -11.74 4.17
N GLY A 43 -7.50 -10.51 4.21
CA GLY A 43 -6.70 -9.31 3.93
C GLY A 43 -5.61 -9.07 4.98
N LEU A 44 -5.92 -9.37 6.25
CA LEU A 44 -4.95 -9.28 7.35
C LEU A 44 -3.87 -10.35 7.22
N ILE A 45 -4.24 -11.58 6.84
CA ILE A 45 -3.29 -12.67 6.56
C ILE A 45 -2.35 -12.26 5.41
N ILE A 46 -2.89 -11.70 4.32
CA ILE A 46 -2.08 -11.24 3.18
C ILE A 46 -1.12 -10.13 3.62
N LEU A 47 -1.58 -9.13 4.38
CA LEU A 47 -0.72 -8.07 4.91
C LEU A 47 0.40 -8.62 5.80
N PHE A 48 0.11 -9.59 6.65
CA PHE A 48 1.10 -10.23 7.51
C PHE A 48 2.15 -11.00 6.69
N LEU A 49 1.74 -11.74 5.66
CA LEU A 49 2.67 -12.41 4.74
C LEU A 49 3.55 -11.40 3.99
N LEU A 50 2.97 -10.30 3.51
CA LEU A 50 3.73 -9.21 2.86
C LEU A 50 4.73 -8.55 3.81
N LEU A 51 4.38 -8.43 5.09
CA LEU A 51 5.29 -7.92 6.12
C LEU A 51 6.49 -8.84 6.30
N ILE A 52 6.27 -10.15 6.40
CA ILE A 52 7.37 -11.14 6.49
C ILE A 52 8.27 -11.02 5.26
N VAL A 53 7.71 -10.98 4.06
CA VAL A 53 8.48 -10.82 2.82
C VAL A 53 9.32 -9.54 2.85
N SER A 54 8.73 -8.43 3.31
CA SER A 54 9.43 -7.13 3.40
C SER A 54 10.59 -7.16 4.40
N ILE A 55 10.43 -7.84 5.53
CA ILE A 55 11.49 -8.03 6.52
C ILE A 55 12.62 -8.89 5.94
N VAL A 56 12.29 -9.98 5.23
CA VAL A 56 13.30 -10.84 4.60
C VAL A 56 14.07 -10.07 3.53
N VAL A 57 13.38 -9.30 2.68
CA VAL A 57 14.01 -8.45 1.65
C VAL A 57 14.96 -7.42 2.28
N LEU A 58 14.54 -6.78 3.37
CA LEU A 58 15.37 -5.84 4.11
C LEU A 58 16.60 -6.52 4.73
N ALA A 59 16.42 -7.68 5.37
CA ALA A 59 17.50 -8.43 5.99
C ALA A 59 18.54 -8.90 4.97
N VAL A 60 18.10 -9.43 3.83
CA VAL A 60 18.98 -9.80 2.71
C VAL A 60 19.72 -8.58 2.18
N GLY A 61 19.03 -7.46 1.94
CA GLY A 61 19.65 -6.21 1.49
C GLY A 61 20.75 -5.72 2.46
N CYS A 62 20.50 -5.79 3.77
CA CYS A 62 21.49 -5.41 4.79
C CYS A 62 22.70 -6.36 4.84
N LEU A 63 22.46 -7.68 4.77
CA LEU A 63 23.50 -8.69 4.86
C LEU A 63 24.48 -8.61 3.68
N PHE A 64 23.97 -8.42 2.47
CA PHE A 64 24.79 -8.32 1.27
C PHE A 64 25.43 -6.94 1.08
N ARG A 65 24.96 -5.89 1.77
CA ARG A 65 25.61 -4.57 1.72
C ARG A 65 27.03 -4.57 2.30
N GLN A 66 27.32 -5.49 3.22
CA GLN A 66 28.61 -5.58 3.91
C GLN A 66 29.62 -6.48 3.21
N SER A 67 29.20 -7.25 2.20
CA SER A 67 30.09 -8.07 1.37
C SER A 67 30.94 -7.16 0.48
N GLN A 68 32.22 -6.95 0.85
CA GLN A 68 33.13 -6.08 0.09
C GLN A 68 33.69 -6.72 -1.20
N HIS A 69 33.31 -7.96 -1.52
CA HIS A 69 33.97 -8.73 -2.57
C HIS A 69 33.45 -8.46 -4.00
N CYS A 70 32.34 -7.73 -4.18
CA CYS A 70 31.81 -7.45 -5.53
C CYS A 70 31.30 -6.00 -5.66
N LEU A 71 31.91 -5.23 -6.57
CA LEU A 71 31.58 -3.80 -6.81
C LEU A 71 30.16 -3.58 -7.40
N ILE A 72 29.53 -4.64 -7.91
CA ILE A 72 28.22 -4.60 -8.57
C ILE A 72 27.07 -4.82 -7.55
N GLU A 73 27.34 -5.47 -6.41
CA GLU A 73 26.34 -5.76 -5.35
C GLU A 73 25.73 -4.54 -4.64
N PRO A 74 26.41 -3.39 -4.42
CA PRO A 74 25.85 -2.34 -3.57
C PRO A 74 24.59 -1.69 -4.14
N ARG A 75 24.43 -1.67 -5.47
CA ARG A 75 23.23 -1.10 -6.12
C ARG A 75 22.01 -1.99 -5.91
N LEU A 76 22.16 -3.31 -6.06
CA LEU A 76 21.08 -4.27 -5.80
C LEU A 76 20.68 -4.27 -4.33
N SER A 77 21.66 -4.29 -3.43
CA SER A 77 21.41 -4.25 -1.98
C SER A 77 20.66 -2.97 -1.58
N LEU A 78 21.02 -1.81 -2.17
CA LEU A 78 20.32 -0.54 -1.92
C LEU A 78 18.88 -0.54 -2.47
N PHE A 79 18.66 -1.16 -3.64
CA PHE A 79 17.32 -1.38 -4.18
C PHE A 79 16.44 -2.18 -3.21
N LEU A 80 16.93 -3.31 -2.70
CA LEU A 80 16.20 -4.16 -1.76
C LEU A 80 15.91 -3.44 -0.43
N ILE A 81 16.87 -2.67 0.11
CA ILE A 81 16.68 -1.91 1.35
C ILE A 81 15.56 -0.88 1.19
N ILE A 82 15.60 -0.05 0.14
CA ILE A 82 14.58 0.98 -0.09
C ILE A 82 13.21 0.35 -0.36
N ALA A 83 13.17 -0.73 -1.13
CA ALA A 83 11.94 -1.47 -1.40
C ALA A 83 11.35 -2.06 -0.10
N GLY A 84 12.18 -2.64 0.77
CA GLY A 84 11.77 -3.19 2.05
C GLY A 84 11.22 -2.12 3.00
N ILE A 85 11.94 -1.01 3.18
CA ILE A 85 11.51 0.09 4.06
C ILE A 85 10.21 0.72 3.55
N GLY A 86 10.13 1.05 2.27
CA GLY A 86 8.93 1.65 1.69
C GLY A 86 7.71 0.71 1.77
N SER A 87 7.92 -0.60 1.64
CA SER A 87 6.85 -1.59 1.83
C SER A 87 6.37 -1.65 3.29
N ILE A 88 7.29 -1.61 4.26
CA ILE A 88 6.93 -1.59 5.69
C ILE A 88 6.16 -0.32 6.05
N GLU A 89 6.63 0.84 5.59
CA GLU A 89 5.94 2.12 5.79
C GLU A 89 4.52 2.08 5.22
N TRP A 90 4.37 1.57 4.00
CA TRP A 90 3.07 1.39 3.36
C TRP A 90 2.14 0.46 4.16
N ILE A 91 2.65 -0.67 4.66
CA ILE A 91 1.87 -1.62 5.49
C ILE A 91 1.41 -0.94 6.78
N ILE A 92 2.30 -0.22 7.47
CA ILE A 92 1.97 0.48 8.72
C ILE A 92 0.88 1.53 8.49
N LEU A 93 1.03 2.38 7.46
CA LEU A 93 0.02 3.39 7.11
C LEU A 93 -1.32 2.76 6.75
N SER A 94 -1.31 1.61 6.07
CA SER A 94 -2.52 0.87 5.73
C SER A 94 -3.24 0.31 6.96
N ILE A 95 -2.49 -0.21 7.94
CA ILE A 95 -3.05 -0.68 9.23
C ILE A 95 -3.65 0.49 10.02
N ILE A 96 -2.96 1.62 10.09
CA ILE A 96 -3.45 2.83 10.76
C ILE A 96 -4.76 3.30 10.11
N LEU A 97 -4.77 3.43 8.78
CA LEU A 97 -5.96 3.84 8.03
C LEU A 97 -7.13 2.87 8.23
N SER A 98 -6.87 1.56 8.21
CA SER A 98 -7.86 0.52 8.46
C SER A 98 -8.45 0.63 9.87
N THR A 99 -7.59 0.80 10.89
CA THR A 99 -7.99 0.94 12.29
C THR A 99 -8.87 2.18 12.50
N ILE A 100 -8.47 3.32 11.95
CA ILE A 100 -9.25 4.57 12.03
C ILE A 100 -10.62 4.38 11.38
N THR A 101 -10.66 3.74 10.21
CA THR A 101 -11.91 3.52 9.46
C THR A 101 -12.88 2.58 10.19
N ILE A 102 -12.38 1.62 10.98
CA ILE A 102 -13.20 0.70 11.78
C ILE A 102 -13.70 1.36 13.07
N VAL A 103 -12.82 2.10 13.76
CA VAL A 103 -13.10 2.62 15.11
C VAL A 103 -13.88 3.94 15.08
N LEU A 104 -13.69 4.78 14.05
CA LEU A 104 -14.30 6.12 14.00
C LEU A 104 -15.56 6.32 13.12
N PRO A 105 -16.33 5.31 12.66
CA PRO A 105 -17.61 5.59 12.00
C PRO A 105 -18.62 6.26 12.94
N TYR A 106 -18.35 6.26 14.25
CA TYR A 106 -19.19 6.87 15.27
C TYR A 106 -18.97 8.38 15.45
N ILE A 107 -17.80 8.91 15.09
CA ILE A 107 -17.44 10.32 15.33
C ILE A 107 -17.39 11.06 14.00
N ARG A 108 -18.50 11.73 13.66
CA ARG A 108 -18.65 12.52 12.42
C ARG A 108 -17.94 13.88 12.52
N SER A 109 -16.62 13.87 12.69
CA SER A 109 -15.80 15.08 12.73
C SER A 109 -15.23 15.41 11.36
N PHE A 110 -15.36 16.68 10.94
CA PHE A 110 -14.73 17.21 9.71
C PHE A 110 -13.21 16.99 9.70
N PHE A 111 -12.55 17.15 10.86
CA PHE A 111 -11.12 16.94 11.00
C PHE A 111 -10.70 15.50 10.68
N LEU A 112 -11.53 14.51 11.02
CA LEU A 112 -11.25 13.11 10.70
C LEU A 112 -11.25 12.86 9.19
N ALA A 113 -12.22 13.43 8.48
CA ALA A 113 -12.34 13.28 7.04
C ALA A 113 -11.11 13.87 6.33
N VAL A 114 -10.67 15.06 6.75
CA VAL A 114 -9.43 15.69 6.25
C VAL A 114 -8.20 14.82 6.53
N PHE A 115 -8.10 14.25 7.74
CA PHE A 115 -6.99 13.37 8.12
C PHE A 115 -6.94 12.08 7.29
N ILE A 116 -8.09 11.45 7.04
CA ILE A 116 -8.21 10.26 6.18
C ILE A 116 -7.74 10.57 4.76
N ILE A 117 -8.19 11.69 4.19
CA ILE A 117 -7.79 12.13 2.84
C ILE A 117 -6.28 12.39 2.79
N PHE A 118 -5.71 13.00 3.84
CA PHE A 118 -4.29 13.27 3.93
C PHE A 118 -3.46 11.97 3.96
N ILE A 119 -3.81 11.00 4.83
CA ILE A 119 -3.13 9.70 4.88
C ILE A 119 -3.26 8.97 3.54
N ALA A 120 -4.46 8.95 2.95
CA ALA A 120 -4.68 8.32 1.65
C ALA A 120 -3.81 8.93 0.55
N SER A 121 -3.60 10.26 0.59
CA SER A 121 -2.71 10.95 -0.35
C SER A 121 -1.24 10.56 -0.16
N ILE A 122 -0.77 10.43 1.10
CA ILE A 122 0.59 9.94 1.39
C ILE A 122 0.77 8.53 0.86
N ILE A 123 -0.19 7.64 1.12
CA ILE A 123 -0.19 6.26 0.62
C ILE A 123 -0.09 6.24 -0.90
N LEU A 124 -0.83 7.11 -1.60
CA LEU A 124 -0.76 7.23 -3.05
C LEU A 124 0.64 7.63 -3.53
N ILE A 125 1.26 8.63 -2.91
CA ILE A 125 2.61 9.10 -3.24
C ILE A 125 3.65 7.99 -3.04
N ILE A 126 3.58 7.28 -1.90
CA ILE A 126 4.47 6.14 -1.62
C ILE A 126 4.31 5.05 -2.67
N ASN A 127 3.08 4.74 -3.10
CA ASN A 127 2.85 3.76 -4.16
C ASN A 127 3.44 4.18 -5.50
N LEU A 128 3.31 5.45 -5.90
CA LEU A 128 3.92 5.96 -7.11
C LEU A 128 5.45 5.88 -7.06
N PHE A 129 6.03 6.24 -5.91
CA PHE A 129 7.47 6.12 -5.68
C PHE A 129 7.93 4.66 -5.79
N LEU A 130 7.27 3.73 -5.08
CA LEU A 130 7.58 2.30 -5.12
C LEU A 130 7.43 1.72 -6.53
N PHE A 131 6.42 2.15 -7.29
CA PHE A 131 6.21 1.71 -8.67
C PHE A 131 7.37 2.11 -9.58
N ILE A 132 7.78 3.39 -9.54
CA ILE A 132 8.96 3.88 -10.28
C ILE A 132 10.22 3.14 -9.81
N TRP A 133 10.35 2.92 -8.50
CA TRP A 133 11.48 2.23 -7.91
C TRP A 133 11.61 0.79 -8.40
N VAL A 134 10.50 0.06 -8.51
CA VAL A 134 10.47 -1.31 -9.06
C VAL A 134 10.90 -1.33 -10.54
N ILE A 135 10.51 -0.34 -11.33
CA ILE A 135 10.96 -0.23 -12.73
C ILE A 135 12.48 -0.02 -12.78
N CYS A 136 13.01 0.93 -11.99
CA CYS A 136 14.45 1.17 -11.90
C CYS A 136 15.21 -0.09 -11.44
N GLY A 137 14.71 -0.78 -10.41
CA GLY A 137 15.29 -2.04 -9.93
C GLY A 137 15.27 -3.15 -10.96
N SER A 138 14.24 -3.22 -11.79
CA SER A 138 14.14 -4.19 -12.90
C SER A 138 15.20 -3.92 -13.96
N VAL A 139 15.36 -2.66 -14.38
CA VAL A 139 16.41 -2.26 -15.32
C VAL A 139 17.80 -2.60 -14.77
N TRP A 140 18.08 -2.29 -13.50
CA TRP A 140 19.36 -2.63 -12.88
C TRP A 140 19.61 -4.13 -12.79
N THR A 141 18.59 -4.90 -12.40
CA THR A 141 18.72 -6.35 -12.27
C THR A 141 19.01 -7.00 -13.63
N LEU A 142 18.33 -6.55 -14.69
CA LEU A 142 18.55 -7.05 -16.04
C LEU A 142 19.92 -6.65 -16.61
N GLN A 143 20.37 -5.42 -16.40
CA GLN A 143 21.72 -4.98 -16.82
C GLN A 143 22.84 -5.77 -16.16
N VAL A 144 22.64 -6.19 -14.91
CA VAL A 144 23.62 -6.99 -14.16
C VAL A 144 23.68 -8.42 -14.70
N LEU A 145 22.56 -8.97 -15.19
CA LEU A 145 22.52 -10.33 -15.74
C LEU A 145 23.46 -10.49 -16.95
N ASP A 146 23.57 -9.47 -17.79
CA ASP A 146 24.44 -9.49 -18.97
C ASP A 146 25.94 -9.30 -18.64
N THR A 147 26.25 -8.72 -17.48
CA THR A 147 27.61 -8.30 -17.12
C THR A 147 28.34 -9.25 -16.16
N VAL A 148 27.61 -10.05 -15.39
CA VAL A 148 28.20 -10.91 -14.34
C VAL A 148 28.60 -12.29 -14.87
N GLN A 149 29.86 -12.68 -14.64
CA GLN A 149 30.35 -14.03 -14.96
C GLN A 149 30.27 -14.94 -13.72
N TYR A 150 29.43 -15.98 -13.78
CA TYR A 150 29.25 -16.92 -12.67
C TYR A 150 30.21 -18.13 -12.69
N LYS A 151 31.05 -18.27 -13.73
CA LYS A 151 31.83 -19.50 -13.97
C LYS A 151 33.26 -19.46 -13.44
N THR A 152 33.86 -18.29 -13.30
CA THR A 152 35.29 -18.15 -12.97
C THR A 152 35.46 -17.37 -11.66
N PRO A 153 35.71 -18.04 -10.52
CA PRO A 153 35.82 -17.39 -9.21
C PRO A 153 37.02 -16.45 -9.09
N ASP A 154 38.05 -16.59 -9.93
CA ASP A 154 39.28 -15.79 -9.87
C ASP A 154 39.18 -14.41 -10.53
N LYS A 155 38.04 -14.05 -11.13
CA LYS A 155 37.85 -12.72 -11.70
C LYS A 155 37.19 -11.80 -10.69
N ASN A 156 37.63 -10.53 -10.64
CA ASN A 156 37.00 -9.45 -9.84
C ASN A 156 35.50 -9.20 -10.17
N THR A 157 34.93 -9.91 -11.13
CA THR A 157 33.51 -9.88 -11.51
C THR A 157 32.71 -11.09 -10.99
N TYR A 158 33.33 -11.99 -10.23
CA TYR A 158 32.62 -13.08 -9.57
C TYR A 158 31.74 -12.53 -8.44
N CYS A 159 30.47 -12.93 -8.44
CA CYS A 159 29.45 -12.37 -7.57
C CYS A 159 28.53 -13.52 -7.12
N GLN A 160 28.03 -13.48 -5.88
CA GLN A 160 27.22 -14.59 -5.36
C GLN A 160 25.86 -14.67 -6.07
N ARG A 161 25.55 -15.84 -6.63
CA ARG A 161 24.33 -16.07 -7.42
C ARG A 161 23.03 -15.91 -6.62
N THR A 162 23.10 -16.09 -5.30
CA THR A 162 21.95 -16.08 -4.38
C THR A 162 21.23 -14.73 -4.35
N LEU A 163 21.97 -13.61 -4.24
CA LEU A 163 21.38 -12.28 -4.17
C LEU A 163 20.59 -11.96 -5.45
N HIS A 164 21.15 -12.33 -6.60
CA HIS A 164 20.55 -12.08 -7.89
C HIS A 164 19.25 -12.89 -8.07
N HIS A 165 19.27 -14.19 -7.80
CA HIS A 165 18.07 -15.03 -7.84
C HIS A 165 16.99 -14.56 -6.87
N PHE A 166 17.39 -14.13 -5.68
CA PHE A 166 16.45 -13.58 -4.70
C PHE A 166 15.80 -12.28 -5.19
N THR A 167 16.59 -11.37 -5.77
CA THR A 167 16.11 -10.09 -6.29
C THR A 167 15.16 -10.31 -7.47
N LEU A 168 15.51 -11.23 -8.37
CA LEU A 168 14.68 -11.62 -9.50
C LEU A 168 13.36 -12.26 -9.04
N GLY A 169 13.42 -13.17 -8.05
CA GLY A 169 12.22 -13.76 -7.44
C GLY A 169 11.32 -12.72 -6.79
N TYR A 170 11.90 -11.76 -6.07
CA TYR A 170 11.16 -10.63 -5.50
C TYR A 170 10.48 -9.76 -6.56
N LEU A 171 11.18 -9.44 -7.66
CA LEU A 171 10.61 -8.66 -8.77
C LEU A 171 9.44 -9.40 -9.42
N ILE A 172 9.61 -10.67 -9.76
CA ILE A 172 8.54 -11.51 -10.34
C ILE A 172 7.33 -11.54 -9.40
N LEU A 173 7.57 -11.81 -8.10
CA LEU A 173 6.50 -11.82 -7.10
C LEU A 173 5.76 -10.48 -7.04
N THR A 174 6.49 -9.37 -7.05
CA THR A 174 5.92 -8.02 -7.01
C THR A 174 5.07 -7.73 -8.25
N TYR A 175 5.54 -8.10 -9.44
CA TYR A 175 4.77 -7.95 -10.68
C TYR A 175 3.49 -8.80 -10.68
N VAL A 176 3.58 -10.07 -10.25
CA VAL A 176 2.43 -10.97 -10.16
C VAL A 176 1.39 -10.43 -9.17
N LEU A 177 1.83 -9.97 -8.00
CA LEU A 177 0.94 -9.38 -6.99
C LEU A 177 0.29 -8.10 -7.50
N THR A 178 1.04 -7.23 -8.19
CA THR A 178 0.51 -5.99 -8.77
C THR A 178 -0.51 -6.29 -9.88
N ALA A 179 -0.21 -7.25 -10.76
CA ALA A 179 -1.13 -7.69 -11.80
C ALA A 179 -2.43 -8.26 -11.20
N LEU A 180 -2.31 -9.08 -10.15
CA LEU A 180 -3.46 -9.64 -9.43
C LEU A 180 -4.29 -8.56 -8.75
N GLN A 181 -3.66 -7.56 -8.14
CA GLN A 181 -4.35 -6.41 -7.54
C GLN A 181 -5.09 -5.58 -8.58
N CYS A 182 -4.46 -5.28 -9.73
CA CYS A 182 -5.11 -4.58 -10.84
C CYS A 182 -6.30 -5.38 -11.38
N TRP A 183 -6.13 -6.68 -11.59
CA TRP A 183 -7.20 -7.57 -12.04
C TRP A 183 -8.39 -7.56 -11.07
N TYR A 184 -8.13 -7.75 -9.77
CA TYR A 184 -9.17 -7.73 -8.74
C TYR A 184 -9.93 -6.39 -8.72
N ARG A 185 -9.22 -5.25 -8.82
CA ARG A 185 -9.84 -3.92 -8.85
C ARG A 185 -10.68 -3.69 -10.11
N LEU A 186 -10.20 -4.12 -11.28
CA LEU A 186 -10.96 -4.02 -12.52
C LEU A 186 -12.22 -4.88 -12.47
N CYS A 187 -12.13 -6.12 -11.98
CA CYS A 187 -13.29 -6.97 -11.78
C CYS A 187 -14.32 -6.33 -10.86
N THR A 188 -13.92 -5.78 -9.70
CA THR A 188 -14.87 -5.15 -8.78
C THR A 188 -15.54 -3.92 -9.38
N ILE A 189 -14.82 -3.10 -10.15
CA ILE A 189 -15.41 -1.96 -10.89
C ILE A 189 -16.47 -2.46 -11.88
N VAL A 190 -16.13 -3.45 -12.72
CA VAL A 190 -17.05 -3.99 -13.74
C VAL A 190 -18.29 -4.60 -13.09
N PHE A 191 -18.12 -5.43 -12.05
CA PHE A 191 -19.25 -6.04 -11.33
C PHE A 191 -20.15 -5.01 -10.66
N CYS A 192 -19.59 -3.91 -10.15
CA CYS A 192 -20.36 -2.81 -9.57
C CYS A 192 -21.07 -1.96 -10.62
N SER A 193 -20.53 -1.82 -11.84
CA SER A 193 -21.15 -1.05 -12.92
C SER A 193 -22.31 -1.76 -13.62
N VAL A 194 -22.41 -3.09 -13.49
CA VAL A 194 -23.46 -3.90 -14.13
C VAL A 194 -24.74 -4.01 -13.27
N LYS A 195 -24.68 -3.63 -11.99
CA LYS A 195 -25.83 -3.58 -11.08
C LYS A 195 -26.40 -2.18 -10.96
#